data_AF-A0A2V7XJA4-F1
#
_entry.id   AF-A0A2V7XJA4-F1
#
_cell.length_a   1.000
_cell.length_b   1.000
_cell.length_c   1.000
_cell.angle_alpha   90.00
_cell.angle_beta   90.00
_cell.angle_gamma   90.00
#
_symmetry.space_group_name_H-M   'P 1'
#
loop_
_entity.id
_entity.type
_entity.pdbx_description
1 polymer ?
#
loop_
_entity_poly.entity_id
_entity_poly.type
_entity_poly.pdbx_seq_one_letter_code
_entity_poly.pdbx_strand_id
1 'polypeptide(L)'
;MTRDDVLAAFPGEAQRLAQPAPFAQPQPGSSVAAGSSDLAIPAYEADGVTFRVLFGFESKALDRIHLSAAKPGASTCEDLEKALTDRHSKPAQRTKTGSSLQGEELAWKLPDQTIVLSCAGVPSLGFQTVTLDYMVPAELAKK
;
A
#
# COMPACT_ATOMS: atom_id res chain seq x y z
N MET A 1 8.59 -2.54 13.84
CA MET A 1 9.66 -1.97 13.00
C MET A 1 9.66 -0.46 13.18
N THR A 2 10.82 0.18 13.38
CA THR A 2 10.92 1.63 13.57
C THR A 2 11.32 2.35 12.28
N ARG A 3 11.27 3.69 12.29
CA ARG A 3 11.70 4.51 11.15
C ARG A 3 13.16 4.25 10.75
N ASP A 4 14.04 4.07 11.74
CA ASP A 4 15.47 3.82 11.51
C ASP A 4 15.69 2.46 10.84
N ASP A 5 14.93 1.44 11.27
CA ASP A 5 14.94 0.12 10.63
C ASP A 5 14.50 0.19 9.16
N VAL A 6 13.49 1.02 8.83
CA VAL A 6 13.04 1.21 7.43
C VAL A 6 14.12 1.92 6.62
N LEU A 7 14.77 2.97 7.16
CA LEU A 7 15.87 3.63 6.47
C LEU A 7 17.08 2.70 6.28
N ALA A 8 17.35 1.84 7.25
CA ALA A 8 18.42 0.85 7.17
C ALA A 8 18.11 -0.28 6.17
N ALA A 9 16.83 -0.66 6.00
CA ALA A 9 16.39 -1.65 5.02
C ALA A 9 16.45 -1.12 3.57
N PHE A 10 16.34 0.20 3.40
CA PHE A 10 16.36 0.87 2.09
C PHE A 10 17.48 1.93 2.00
N PRO A 11 18.76 1.54 2.13
CA PRO A 11 19.87 2.49 2.23
C PRO A 11 20.07 3.33 0.96
N GLY A 12 19.72 2.80 -0.22
CA GLY A 12 19.77 3.52 -1.49
C GLY A 12 18.62 4.53 -1.69
N GLU A 13 17.51 4.33 -1.00
CA GLU A 13 16.35 5.23 -1.05
C GLU A 13 16.30 6.17 0.15
N ALA A 14 17.13 5.99 1.19
CA ALA A 14 17.22 6.84 2.37
C ALA A 14 17.34 8.35 2.03
N GLN A 15 18.02 8.68 0.93
CA GLN A 15 18.18 10.05 0.45
C GLN A 15 16.96 10.60 -0.30
N ARG A 16 16.11 9.73 -0.88
CA ARG A 16 14.79 10.06 -1.46
C ARG A 16 13.69 10.05 -0.39
N LEU A 17 13.87 9.27 0.67
CA LEU A 17 13.03 9.15 1.86
C LEU A 17 13.19 10.35 2.82
N ALA A 18 14.24 11.16 2.66
CA ALA A 18 14.49 12.36 3.45
C ALA A 18 13.60 13.57 3.07
N GLN A 19 12.83 13.48 1.99
CA GLN A 19 11.89 14.53 1.60
C GLN A 19 10.45 14.11 1.88
N PRO A 20 9.74 14.78 2.81
CA PRO A 20 8.34 14.48 3.07
C PRO A 20 7.53 14.80 1.80
N ALA A 21 6.98 13.75 1.16
CA ALA A 21 6.07 13.96 0.05
C ALA A 21 4.70 14.38 0.62
N PRO A 22 4.16 15.55 0.23
CA PRO A 22 2.84 15.96 0.70
C PRO A 22 1.80 14.93 0.26
N PHE A 23 0.92 14.61 1.21
CA PHE A 23 -0.13 13.61 1.07
C PHE A 23 -1.05 13.96 -0.12
N ALA A 24 -1.42 12.96 -0.92
CA ALA A 24 -2.59 13.08 -1.78
C ALA A 24 -3.82 13.04 -0.86
N GLN A 25 -4.61 14.12 -0.91
CA GLN A 25 -5.80 14.51 -0.13
C GLN A 25 -6.32 13.57 0.99
N PRO A 26 -6.69 14.14 2.16
CA PRO A 26 -7.20 13.39 3.31
C PRO A 26 -8.42 12.54 2.92
N GLN A 27 -8.29 11.22 3.07
CA GLN A 27 -9.44 10.32 3.06
C GLN A 27 -10.29 10.65 4.31
N PRO A 28 -11.60 10.90 4.18
CA PRO A 28 -12.46 11.13 5.34
C PRO A 28 -12.42 9.90 6.24
N GLY A 29 -11.93 10.07 7.47
CA GLY A 29 -11.70 8.99 8.45
C GLY A 29 -10.23 8.63 8.68
N SER A 30 -9.29 9.11 7.85
CA SER A 30 -7.85 8.99 8.11
C SER A 30 -7.35 10.27 8.77
N SER A 31 -6.99 10.20 10.05
CA SER A 31 -6.33 11.26 10.80
C SER A 31 -4.87 11.40 10.37
N VAL A 32 -4.63 11.84 9.13
CA VAL A 32 -3.28 12.22 8.70
C VAL A 32 -3.04 13.66 9.16
N ALA A 33 -2.55 13.78 10.39
CA ALA A 33 -2.18 15.07 10.95
C ALA A 33 -0.98 15.64 10.19
N ALA A 34 -1.05 16.92 9.82
CA ALA A 34 0.10 17.68 9.34
C ALA A 34 1.21 17.63 10.41
N GLY A 35 2.27 16.88 10.13
CA GLY A 35 3.27 16.44 11.12
C GLY A 35 3.69 14.97 10.99
N SER A 36 3.12 14.24 10.03
CA SER A 36 3.38 12.82 9.80
C SER A 36 4.87 12.51 9.62
N SER A 37 5.39 11.58 10.43
CA SER A 37 6.77 11.06 10.36
C SER A 37 6.96 10.04 9.22
N ASP A 38 6.06 10.07 8.24
CA ASP A 38 5.92 9.08 7.19
C ASP A 38 7.04 9.18 6.17
N LEU A 39 7.49 8.03 5.70
CA LEU A 39 8.53 7.91 4.69
C LEU A 39 7.89 7.50 3.36
N ALA A 40 8.33 8.09 2.25
CA ALA A 40 7.82 7.73 0.93
C ALA A 40 8.95 7.43 -0.05
N ILE A 41 8.82 6.32 -0.78
CA ILE A 41 9.62 6.00 -1.96
C ILE A 41 8.78 6.40 -3.18
N PRO A 42 9.13 7.47 -3.91
CA PRO A 42 8.32 7.96 -5.02
C PRO A 42 8.33 7.04 -6.25
N ALA A 43 9.39 6.23 -6.41
CA ALA A 43 9.53 5.28 -7.50
C ALA A 43 10.37 4.09 -7.02
N TYR A 44 9.67 3.00 -6.71
CA TYR A 44 10.20 1.69 -6.35
C TYR A 44 9.87 0.73 -7.49
N GLU A 45 10.89 0.19 -8.15
CA GLU A 45 10.70 -0.74 -9.25
C GLU A 45 10.70 -2.17 -8.72
N ALA A 46 9.58 -2.88 -8.91
CA ALA A 46 9.44 -4.31 -8.59
C ALA A 46 8.66 -5.01 -9.69
N ASP A 47 9.15 -6.16 -10.13
CA ASP A 47 8.50 -7.00 -11.15
C ASP A 47 8.09 -6.22 -12.43
N GLY A 48 8.91 -5.25 -12.84
CA GLY A 48 8.65 -4.41 -14.02
C GLY A 48 7.58 -3.33 -13.83
N VAL A 49 7.12 -3.09 -12.60
CA VAL A 49 6.15 -2.06 -12.25
C VAL A 49 6.79 -1.04 -11.32
N THR A 50 6.59 0.24 -11.61
CA THR A 50 6.99 1.33 -10.72
C THR A 50 5.88 1.62 -9.73
N PHE A 51 6.13 1.28 -8.46
CA PHE A 51 5.26 1.61 -7.34
C PHE A 51 5.74 2.87 -6.63
N ARG A 52 4.81 3.65 -6.12
CA ARG A 52 5.05 4.59 -5.04
C ARG A 52 4.78 3.87 -3.73
N VAL A 53 5.77 3.81 -2.85
CA VAL A 53 5.66 3.18 -1.51
C VAL A 53 5.56 4.28 -0.47
N LEU A 54 4.69 4.09 0.51
CA LEU A 54 4.50 4.97 1.65
C LEU A 54 4.50 4.13 2.92
N PHE A 55 5.31 4.54 3.89
CA PHE A 55 5.40 3.96 5.22
C PHE A 55 4.75 4.90 6.21
N GLY A 56 3.61 4.49 6.75
CA GLY A 56 2.86 5.17 7.79
C GLY A 56 3.34 4.74 9.18
N PHE A 57 3.68 5.71 10.03
CA PHE A 57 4.13 5.44 11.40
C PHE A 57 3.14 5.98 12.44
N GLU A 58 2.67 5.11 13.33
CA GLU A 58 1.92 5.49 14.52
C GLU A 58 2.78 5.23 15.76
N SER A 59 2.83 6.16 16.72
CA SER A 59 3.58 5.97 17.98
C SER A 59 5.05 5.55 17.80
N LYS A 60 5.69 5.96 16.68
CA LYS A 60 7.06 5.59 16.24
C LYS A 60 7.25 4.15 15.77
N ALA A 61 6.17 3.37 15.66
CA ALA A 61 6.15 2.06 15.06
C ALA A 61 5.54 2.13 13.65
N LEU A 62 6.03 1.29 12.73
CA LEU A 62 5.41 1.11 11.43
C LEU A 62 4.04 0.48 11.62
N ASP A 63 3.00 1.22 11.23
CA ASP A 63 1.61 0.80 11.32
C ASP A 63 1.05 0.42 9.95
N ARG A 64 1.46 1.16 8.91
CA ARG A 64 0.94 1.00 7.56
C ARG A 64 2.04 1.01 6.51
N ILE A 65 1.90 0.17 5.49
CA ILE A 65 2.65 0.28 4.24
C ILE A 65 1.65 0.35 3.09
N HIS A 66 1.71 1.42 2.30
CA HIS A 66 0.84 1.64 1.15
C HIS A 66 1.67 1.69 -0.13
N LEU A 67 1.39 0.80 -1.07
CA LEU A 67 1.99 0.79 -2.40
C LEU A 67 0.94 1.21 -3.42
N SER A 68 1.30 2.05 -4.38
CA SER A 68 0.39 2.49 -5.45
C SER A 68 1.10 2.53 -6.80
N ALA A 69 0.44 2.03 -7.85
CA ALA A 69 0.87 2.12 -9.23
C ALA A 69 -0.22 2.79 -10.08
N ALA A 70 0.11 3.92 -10.72
CA ALA A 70 -0.86 4.74 -11.46
C ALA A 70 -1.09 4.31 -12.92
N LYS A 71 -0.23 3.43 -13.44
CA LYS A 71 -0.34 2.77 -14.76
C LYS A 71 0.35 1.40 -14.72
N PRO A 72 -0.16 0.46 -13.91
CA PRO A 72 0.37 -0.89 -13.90
C PRO A 72 0.08 -1.59 -15.23
N GLY A 73 0.80 -2.68 -15.49
CA GLY A 73 0.50 -3.55 -16.63
C GLY A 73 -0.86 -4.24 -16.42
N ALA A 74 -1.52 -4.65 -17.51
CA ALA A 74 -2.87 -5.22 -17.44
C ALA A 74 -2.98 -6.42 -16.48
N SER A 75 -1.91 -7.20 -16.34
CA SER A 75 -1.82 -8.39 -15.48
C SER A 75 -1.35 -8.10 -14.06
N THR A 76 -0.87 -6.89 -13.74
CA THR A 76 -0.26 -6.60 -12.43
C THR A 76 -1.20 -6.89 -11.26
N CYS A 77 -2.50 -6.61 -11.40
CA CYS A 77 -3.46 -6.95 -10.35
C CYS A 77 -3.54 -8.46 -10.12
N GLU A 78 -3.64 -9.25 -11.20
CA GLU A 78 -3.72 -10.71 -11.15
C GLU A 78 -2.43 -11.34 -10.61
N ASP A 79 -1.28 -10.80 -11.02
CA ASP A 79 0.04 -11.23 -10.55
C ASP A 79 0.20 -10.98 -9.03
N LEU A 80 -0.23 -9.80 -8.54
CA LEU A 80 -0.20 -9.48 -7.12
C LEU A 80 -1.20 -10.32 -6.33
N GLU A 81 -2.43 -10.51 -6.81
CA GLU A 81 -3.40 -11.39 -6.17
C GLU A 81 -2.85 -12.81 -6.06
N LYS A 82 -2.25 -13.33 -7.12
CA LYS A 82 -1.66 -14.67 -7.15
C LYS A 82 -0.52 -14.79 -6.15
N ALA A 83 0.39 -13.82 -6.12
CA ALA A 83 1.51 -13.80 -5.18
C ALA A 83 1.04 -13.72 -3.71
N LEU A 84 0.02 -12.90 -3.43
CA LEU A 84 -0.59 -12.80 -2.10
C LEU A 84 -1.31 -14.10 -1.72
N THR A 85 -2.03 -14.71 -2.67
CA THR A 85 -2.75 -15.96 -2.43
C THR A 85 -1.80 -17.14 -2.19
N ASP A 86 -0.68 -17.19 -2.89
CA ASP A 86 0.38 -18.19 -2.68
C ASP A 86 0.98 -18.08 -1.27
N ARG A 87 1.24 -16.86 -0.80
CA ARG A 87 1.85 -16.61 0.52
C ARG A 87 0.88 -16.68 1.69
N HIS A 88 -0.35 -16.21 1.51
CA HIS A 88 -1.30 -15.94 2.59
C HIS A 88 -2.60 -16.74 2.47
N SER A 89 -2.67 -17.70 1.55
CA SER A 89 -3.90 -18.37 1.15
C SER A 89 -4.94 -17.42 0.54
N LYS A 90 -6.12 -17.94 0.21
CA LYS A 90 -7.20 -17.15 -0.42
C LYS A 90 -7.60 -15.91 0.41
N PRO A 91 -8.02 -14.82 -0.23
CA PRO A 91 -8.50 -13.63 0.46
C PRO A 91 -9.71 -13.97 1.34
N ALA A 92 -9.78 -13.32 2.50
CA ALA A 92 -10.89 -13.44 3.44
C ALA A 92 -12.14 -12.72 2.93
N GLN A 93 -11.96 -11.64 2.16
CA GLN A 93 -13.04 -10.87 1.57
C GLN A 93 -12.66 -10.45 0.15
N ARG A 94 -13.65 -10.48 -0.76
CA ARG A 94 -13.57 -9.90 -2.10
C ARG A 94 -14.79 -9.02 -2.30
N THR A 95 -14.59 -7.79 -2.72
CA THR A 95 -15.63 -6.79 -2.90
C THR A 95 -15.42 -6.09 -4.22
N LYS A 96 -16.46 -6.02 -5.05
CA LYS A 96 -16.43 -5.18 -6.25
C LYS A 96 -16.72 -3.75 -5.83
N THR A 97 -15.82 -2.84 -6.20
CA THR A 97 -15.88 -1.44 -5.82
C THR A 97 -16.19 -0.57 -7.05
N GLY A 98 -16.88 0.54 -6.81
CA GLY A 98 -17.13 1.59 -7.80
C GLY A 98 -18.40 1.43 -8.66
N SER A 99 -19.15 2.52 -8.76
CA SER A 99 -20.33 2.65 -9.61
C SER A 99 -19.99 3.11 -11.03
N SER A 100 -18.98 3.99 -11.16
CA SER A 100 -18.57 4.59 -12.44
C SER A 100 -17.22 4.08 -12.95
N LEU A 101 -16.32 3.69 -12.04
CA LEU A 101 -15.05 3.07 -12.35
C LEU A 101 -15.08 1.67 -11.74
N GLN A 102 -15.14 0.62 -12.56
CA GLN A 102 -15.14 -0.72 -12.03
C GLN A 102 -13.81 -0.99 -11.31
N GLY A 103 -13.92 -1.54 -10.12
CA GLY A 103 -12.78 -1.97 -9.33
C GLY A 103 -13.11 -3.24 -8.57
N GLU A 104 -12.06 -3.86 -8.08
CA GLU A 104 -12.11 -4.99 -7.17
C GLU A 104 -11.17 -4.71 -6.00
N GLU A 105 -11.64 -5.05 -4.81
CA GLU A 105 -10.88 -5.01 -3.58
C GLU A 105 -10.87 -6.40 -2.96
N LEU A 106 -9.68 -6.85 -2.57
CA LEU A 106 -9.45 -8.13 -1.92
C LEU A 106 -8.74 -7.88 -0.60
N ALA A 107 -9.21 -8.52 0.46
CA ALA A 107 -8.64 -8.37 1.79
C ALA A 107 -8.21 -9.73 2.37
N TRP A 108 -6.98 -9.81 2.84
CA TRP A 108 -6.45 -10.90 3.64
C TRP A 108 -6.38 -10.46 5.10
N LYS A 109 -7.07 -11.20 5.97
CA LYS A 109 -7.00 -10.99 7.42
C LYS A 109 -6.02 -11.98 8.00
N LEU A 110 -4.83 -11.49 8.37
CA LEU A 110 -3.80 -12.26 9.06
C LEU A 110 -3.85 -11.92 10.55
N PRO A 111 -3.31 -12.79 11.44
CA PRO A 111 -3.34 -12.55 12.88
C PRO A 111 -2.60 -11.28 13.31
N ASP A 112 -1.59 -10.87 12.54
CA ASP A 112 -0.70 -9.73 12.85
C ASP A 112 -0.90 -8.53 11.90
N GLN A 113 -1.61 -8.70 10.80
CA GLN A 113 -1.80 -7.64 9.80
C GLN A 113 -3.03 -7.88 8.94
N THR A 114 -3.56 -6.83 8.33
CA THR A 114 -4.53 -6.90 7.24
C THR A 114 -3.86 -6.43 5.97
N ILE A 115 -4.00 -7.21 4.90
CA ILE A 115 -3.53 -6.83 3.57
C ILE A 115 -4.75 -6.53 2.73
N VAL A 116 -4.78 -5.37 2.05
CA VAL A 116 -5.86 -4.98 1.14
C VAL A 116 -5.24 -4.68 -0.22
N LEU A 117 -5.62 -5.45 -1.24
CA LEU A 117 -5.31 -5.18 -2.64
C LEU A 117 -6.55 -4.54 -3.28
N SER A 118 -6.41 -3.32 -3.78
CA SER A 118 -7.47 -2.67 -4.54
C SER A 118 -6.99 -2.41 -5.96
N CYS A 119 -7.73 -2.93 -6.92
CA CYS A 119 -7.48 -2.76 -8.35
C CYS A 119 -8.67 -2.01 -8.93
N ALA A 120 -8.48 -0.77 -9.32
CA ALA A 120 -9.53 0.08 -9.87
C ALA A 120 -9.15 0.56 -11.27
N GLY A 121 -10.10 0.53 -12.19
CA GLY A 121 -9.92 1.06 -13.54
C GLY A 121 -10.32 0.10 -14.64
N VAL A 122 -10.21 0.60 -15.86
CA VAL A 122 -10.56 -0.11 -17.08
C VAL A 122 -9.27 -0.32 -17.87
N PRO A 123 -8.60 -1.50 -17.75
CA PRO A 123 -7.32 -1.73 -18.40
C PRO A 123 -7.39 -1.61 -19.92
N SER A 124 -8.56 -1.89 -20.52
CA SER A 124 -8.79 -1.70 -21.96
C SER A 124 -8.77 -0.23 -22.41
N LEU A 125 -8.86 0.73 -21.48
CA LEU A 125 -8.73 2.16 -21.76
C LEU A 125 -7.34 2.70 -21.37
N GLY A 126 -6.41 1.85 -20.91
CA GLY A 126 -5.10 2.28 -20.42
C GLY A 126 -5.14 3.03 -19.09
N PHE A 127 -6.26 2.95 -18.37
CA PHE A 127 -6.45 3.52 -17.04
C PHE A 127 -6.64 2.40 -16.03
N GLN A 128 -5.58 2.07 -15.31
CA GLN A 128 -5.63 1.15 -14.20
C GLN A 128 -4.81 1.73 -13.05
N THR A 129 -5.33 1.57 -11.84
CA THR A 129 -4.65 1.90 -10.60
C THR A 129 -4.68 0.65 -9.74
N VAL A 130 -3.52 0.31 -9.21
CA VAL A 130 -3.40 -0.81 -8.27
C VAL A 130 -2.80 -0.25 -6.99
N THR A 131 -3.47 -0.51 -5.87
CA THR A 131 -3.04 -0.14 -4.54
C THR A 131 -2.95 -1.37 -3.66
N LEU A 132 -1.92 -1.43 -2.83
CA LEU A 132 -1.70 -2.52 -1.88
C LEU A 132 -1.39 -1.92 -0.51
N ASP A 133 -2.24 -2.21 0.45
CA ASP A 133 -2.17 -1.70 1.81
C ASP A 133 -1.90 -2.82 2.79
N TYR A 134 -0.84 -2.68 3.57
CA TYR A 134 -0.53 -3.50 4.73
C TYR A 134 -0.83 -2.67 5.97
N MET A 135 -1.68 -3.16 6.85
CA MET A 135 -2.08 -2.47 8.08
C MET A 135 -1.91 -3.40 9.26
N VAL A 136 -1.24 -2.95 10.32
CA VAL A 136 -1.20 -3.67 11.59
C VAL A 136 -2.54 -3.41 12.31
N PRO A 137 -3.23 -4.44 12.85
CA PRO A 137 -4.45 -4.20 13.60
C PRO A 137 -4.12 -3.40 14.86
N ALA A 138 -4.89 -2.34 15.12
CA ALA A 138 -4.69 -1.41 16.24
C ALA A 138 -4.65 -2.08 17.64
N GLU A 139 -5.14 -3.32 17.74
CA GLU A 139 -5.07 -4.15 18.96
C GLU A 139 -3.64 -4.59 19.30
N LEU A 140 -2.76 -4.73 18.29
CA LEU A 140 -1.34 -5.05 18.47
C LEU A 140 -0.45 -3.81 18.68
N ALA A 141 -0.91 -2.62 18.25
CA ALA A 141 -0.18 -1.37 18.38
C ALA A 141 -0.15 -0.81 19.84
N LYS A 142 -0.88 -1.44 20.77
CA LYS A 142 -1.05 -1.00 22.16
C LYS A 142 -0.19 -1.72 23.21
N LYS A 143 0.77 -2.56 22.81
CA LYS A 143 1.65 -3.26 23.77
C LYS A 143 3.04 -2.65 23.88
#